data_AF-K2EGY5-F1
#
_entry.id   AF-K2EGY5-F1
#
_cell.length_a   1.000
_cell.length_b   1.000
_cell.length_c   1.000
_cell.angle_alpha   90.00
_cell.angle_beta   90.00
_cell.angle_gamma   90.00
#
_symmetry.space_group_name_H-M   'P 1'
#
loop_
_entity.id
_entity.type
_entity.pdbx_description
1 polymer ?
#
loop_
_entity_poly.entity_id
_entity_poly.type
_entity_poly.pdbx_seq_one_letter_code
_entity_poly.pdbx_strand_id
1 'polypeptide(L)'
;MERTLRSLRTEQGQYAEIMIKGPKGFAVGRLLLDPFSKVLYSTKADEFAAVQTLVDQGFSLKEAIRKVSAQSSVRCPVSGVQKGEGKE
;
A
#
# COMPACT_ATOMS: atom_id res chain seq x y z
N MET A 1 15.71 11.44 -13.59
CA MET A 1 14.66 11.36 -12.55
C MET A 1 13.38 10.70 -13.07
N GLU A 2 12.92 11.05 -14.28
CA GLU A 2 11.67 10.54 -14.86
C GLU A 2 11.62 9.01 -15.02
N ARG A 3 12.74 8.36 -15.34
CA ARG A 3 12.79 6.88 -15.47
C ARG A 3 12.49 6.18 -14.14
N THR A 4 13.05 6.66 -13.03
CA THR A 4 12.87 6.08 -11.68
C THR A 4 11.47 6.31 -11.15
N LEU A 5 10.87 7.48 -11.42
CA LEU A 5 9.47 7.76 -11.06
C LEU A 5 8.50 6.86 -11.84
N ARG A 6 8.74 6.65 -13.14
CA ARG A 6 7.92 5.77 -13.98
C ARG A 6 8.07 4.28 -13.64
N SER A 7 9.16 3.89 -12.99
CA SER A 7 9.39 2.50 -12.59
C SER A 7 8.78 2.14 -11.23
N LEU A 8 8.33 3.11 -10.44
CA LEU A 8 7.66 2.83 -9.17
C LEU A 8 6.38 2.03 -9.43
N ARG A 9 6.28 0.87 -8.78
CA ARG A 9 5.11 0.01 -8.87
C ARG A 9 4.53 -0.24 -7.50
N THR A 10 3.21 -0.34 -7.48
CA THR A 10 2.47 -0.85 -6.33
C THR A 10 2.11 -2.30 -6.64
N GLU A 11 2.84 -3.23 -6.04
CA GLU A 11 2.50 -4.65 -6.06
C GLU A 11 1.35 -4.84 -5.08
N GLN A 12 0.12 -4.97 -5.61
CA GLN A 12 -1.08 -4.98 -4.80
C GLN A 12 -1.06 -6.13 -3.79
N GLY A 13 -0.86 -5.75 -2.53
CA GLY A 13 -0.80 -6.68 -1.41
C GLY A 13 0.60 -7.02 -0.90
N GLN A 14 1.66 -6.70 -1.62
CA GLN A 14 3.02 -6.95 -1.13
C GLN A 14 3.67 -5.69 -0.58
N TYR A 15 3.79 -4.67 -1.42
CA TYR A 15 4.39 -3.41 -1.05
C TYR A 15 4.02 -2.33 -2.06
N ALA A 16 4.00 -1.09 -1.60
CA ALA A 16 3.99 0.08 -2.47
C ALA A 16 5.41 0.65 -2.56
N GLU A 17 5.93 0.88 -3.76
CA GLU A 17 7.17 1.64 -3.90
C GLU A 17 6.89 3.13 -3.74
N ILE A 18 7.61 3.77 -2.83
CA ILE A 18 7.50 5.20 -2.56
C ILE A 18 8.83 5.88 -2.86
N MET A 19 8.76 7.09 -3.39
CA MET A 19 9.94 7.93 -3.64
C MET A 19 9.81 9.22 -2.85
N ILE A 20 10.81 9.50 -2.03
CA ILE A 20 10.91 10.72 -1.23
C ILE A 20 11.99 11.59 -1.85
N LYS A 21 11.61 12.79 -2.32
CA LYS A 21 12.55 13.78 -2.89
C LYS A 21 12.88 14.84 -1.84
N GLY A 22 14.15 15.00 -1.53
CA GLY A 22 14.68 16.08 -0.71
C GLY A 22 15.53 17.08 -1.51
N PRO A 23 15.99 18.18 -0.89
CA PRO A 23 16.79 19.21 -1.55
C PRO A 23 18.17 18.71 -2.04
N LYS A 24 18.68 17.62 -1.48
CA LYS A 24 20.00 17.04 -1.83
C LYS A 24 19.93 15.71 -2.58
N GLY A 25 18.73 15.19 -2.90
CA GLY A 25 18.61 13.88 -3.56
C GLY A 25 17.23 13.25 -3.41
N PHE A 26 17.13 11.96 -3.75
CA PHE A 26 15.90 11.18 -3.60
C PHE A 26 16.20 9.79 -3.04
N ALA A 27 15.25 9.26 -2.28
CA ALA A 27 15.28 7.89 -1.79
C ALA A 27 14.05 7.13 -2.32
N VAL A 28 14.25 5.89 -2.76
CA VAL A 28 13.16 4.96 -3.10
C VAL A 28 13.12 3.89 -2.03
N GLY A 29 11.93 3.63 -1.49
CA GLY A 29 11.71 2.63 -0.46
C GLY A 29 10.47 1.81 -0.74
N ARG A 30 10.36 0.67 -0.08
CA ARG A 30 9.16 -0.17 -0.09
C ARG A 30 8.37 0.09 1.18
N LEU A 31 7.11 0.47 0.99
CA LEU A 31 6.16 0.71 2.06
C LEU A 31 5.31 -0.56 2.24
N LEU A 32 5.52 -1.23 3.37
CA LEU A 32 4.69 -2.34 3.83
C LEU A 32 3.60 -1.77 4.74
N LEU A 33 2.34 -1.92 4.31
CA LEU A 33 1.18 -1.54 5.11
C LEU A 33 0.57 -2.78 5.76
N ASP A 34 0.10 -2.62 6.99
CA ASP A 34 -0.80 -3.58 7.61
C ASP A 34 -2.09 -3.70 6.77
N PRO A 35 -2.70 -4.90 6.67
CA PRO A 35 -3.94 -5.10 5.91
C PRO A 35 -5.07 -4.14 6.28
N PHE A 36 -5.20 -3.75 7.55
CA PHE A 36 -6.21 -2.79 7.99
C PHE A 36 -5.93 -1.39 7.43
N SER A 37 -4.70 -0.91 7.56
CA SER A 37 -4.29 0.40 7.02
C SER A 37 -4.38 0.44 5.50
N LYS A 38 -4.10 -0.68 4.83
CA LYS A 38 -4.22 -0.83 3.38
C LYS A 38 -5.65 -0.56 2.91
N VAL A 39 -6.65 -1.17 3.55
CA VAL A 39 -8.07 -0.97 3.21
C VAL A 39 -8.52 0.44 3.59
N LEU A 40 -8.08 0.95 4.75
CA LEU A 40 -8.45 2.29 5.23
C LEU A 40 -8.03 3.41 4.27
N TYR A 41 -6.83 3.31 3.68
CA TYR A 41 -6.30 4.30 2.74
C TYR A 41 -6.42 3.88 1.27
N SER A 42 -7.19 2.83 0.99
CA SER A 42 -7.37 2.37 -0.38
C SER A 42 -8.28 3.30 -1.16
N THR A 43 -7.92 3.53 -2.43
CA THR A 43 -8.75 4.23 -3.41
C THR A 43 -9.49 3.27 -4.34
N LYS A 44 -9.48 1.96 -4.05
CA LYS A 44 -10.18 0.97 -4.86
C LYS A 44 -11.69 1.02 -4.61
N ALA A 45 -12.46 1.17 -5.69
CA ALA A 45 -13.91 1.16 -5.62
C ALA A 45 -14.48 -0.13 -5.03
N ASP A 46 -13.87 -1.28 -5.32
CA ASP A 46 -14.31 -2.59 -4.82
C ASP A 46 -14.16 -2.71 -3.29
N GLU A 47 -13.01 -2.32 -2.74
CA GLU A 47 -12.79 -2.32 -1.29
C GLU A 47 -13.71 -1.31 -0.58
N PHE A 48 -13.95 -0.14 -1.19
CA PHE A 48 -14.89 0.84 -0.65
C PHE A 48 -16.35 0.31 -0.63
N ALA A 49 -16.80 -0.30 -1.73
CA ALA A 49 -18.13 -0.88 -1.83
C ALA A 49 -18.33 -2.04 -0.84
N ALA A 50 -17.30 -2.86 -0.63
CA ALA A 50 -17.32 -3.95 0.35
C ALA A 50 -17.46 -3.42 1.79
N VAL A 51 -16.72 -2.36 2.14
CA VAL A 51 -16.86 -1.70 3.46
C VAL A 51 -18.25 -1.10 3.62
N GLN A 52 -18.74 -0.38 2.61
CA GLN A 52 -20.05 0.26 2.64
C GLN A 52 -21.18 -0.77 2.82
N THR A 53 -21.13 -1.87 2.08
CA THR A 53 -22.10 -2.98 2.20
C THR A 53 -22.17 -3.53 3.63
N LEU A 54 -21.03 -3.68 4.31
CA LEU A 54 -20.98 -4.13 5.70
C LEU A 54 -21.52 -3.09 6.68
N VAL A 55 -21.28 -1.81 6.42
CA VAL A 55 -21.85 -0.72 7.21
C VAL A 55 -23.38 -0.68 7.06
N ASP A 56 -23.89 -0.85 5.84
CA ASP A 56 -25.33 -0.91 5.57
C ASP A 56 -26.01 -2.15 6.21
N GLN A 57 -25.25 -3.22 6.43
CA GLN A 57 -25.68 -4.39 7.20
C GLN A 57 -25.71 -4.15 8.72
N GLY A 58 -25.32 -2.97 9.19
CA GLY A 58 -25.31 -2.59 10.60
C GLY A 58 -24.01 -2.88 11.35
N PHE A 59 -22.93 -3.29 10.66
CA PHE A 59 -21.62 -3.41 11.30
C PHE A 59 -21.02 -2.03 11.54
N SER A 60 -20.25 -1.89 12.62
CA SER A 60 -19.48 -0.67 12.83
C SER A 60 -18.41 -0.52 11.74
N LEU A 61 -18.07 0.72 11.38
CA LEU A 61 -17.06 1.01 10.36
C LEU A 61 -15.73 0.28 10.64
N LYS A 62 -15.30 0.23 11.91
CA LYS A 62 -14.09 -0.51 12.30
C LYS A 62 -14.20 -2.01 12.01
N GLU A 63 -15.34 -2.62 12.29
CA GLU A 63 -15.57 -4.05 12.04
C GLU A 63 -15.67 -4.34 10.55
N ALA A 64 -16.34 -3.48 9.79
CA ALA A 64 -16.42 -3.56 8.34
C ALA A 64 -15.00 -3.57 7.71
N ILE A 65 -14.15 -2.61 8.09
CA ILE A 65 -12.77 -2.54 7.61
C ILE A 65 -11.97 -3.78 8.03
N ARG A 66 -12.11 -4.25 9.27
CA ARG A 66 -11.46 -5.49 9.73
C ARG A 66 -11.85 -6.69 8.87
N LYS A 67 -13.14 -6.87 8.59
CA LYS A 67 -13.63 -7.98 7.75
C LYS A 67 -13.11 -7.91 6.32
N VAL A 68 -13.07 -6.73 5.71
CA VAL A 68 -12.53 -6.55 4.35
C VAL A 68 -11.01 -6.77 4.32
N SER A 69 -10.29 -6.28 5.32
CA SER A 69 -8.84 -6.48 5.43
C SER A 69 -8.42 -7.95 5.60
N ALA A 70 -9.24 -8.76 6.28
CA ALA A 70 -8.99 -10.19 6.45
C ALA A 70 -9.09 -10.96 5.12
N GLN A 71 -10.00 -10.54 4.22
CA GLN A 71 -10.18 -11.13 2.89
C GLN A 71 -9.05 -10.74 1.92
N SER A 72 -8.49 -9.54 2.07
CA SER A 72 -7.39 -9.01 1.24
C SER A 72 -5.99 -9.44 1.72
N SER A 73 -5.91 -10.44 2.62
CA SER A 73 -4.65 -10.86 3.24
C SER A 73 -3.68 -11.45 2.20
N VAL A 74 -2.71 -10.62 1.86
CA VAL A 74 -1.65 -11.00 0.93
C VAL A 74 -0.45 -11.50 1.72
N ARG A 75 0.09 -12.61 1.23
CA ARG A 75 1.23 -13.33 1.79
C ARG A 75 2.51 -12.55 1.50
N CYS A 76 3.10 -11.89 2.50
CA CYS A 76 4.36 -11.14 2.39
C CYS A 76 5.55 -12.02 1.94
N PRO A 77 6.22 -11.72 0.81
CA PRO A 77 7.51 -12.27 0.42
C PRO A 77 8.59 -11.24 0.81
N VAL A 78 9.27 -11.46 1.91
CA VAL A 78 10.41 -10.64 2.32
C VAL A 78 11.62 -10.96 1.43
N SER A 79 11.86 -10.20 0.36
CA SER A 79 13.14 -10.24 -0.35
C SER A 79 13.53 -8.90 -1.00
N GLY A 80 14.69 -8.38 -0.61
CA GLY A 80 15.49 -7.42 -1.39
C GLY A 80 15.26 -5.93 -1.13
N VAL A 81 15.87 -5.38 -0.07
CA VAL A 81 16.17 -3.94 -0.01
C VAL A 81 17.33 -3.68 -0.97
N GLN A 82 17.06 -3.08 -2.14
CA GLN A 82 18.12 -2.60 -3.03
C GLN A 82 18.57 -1.21 -2.56
N LYS A 83 19.73 -1.16 -1.91
CA LYS A 83 20.43 0.08 -1.57
C LYS A 83 21.04 0.64 -2.86
N GLY A 84 20.35 1.58 -3.50
CA GLY A 84 20.92 2.34 -4.61
C GLY A 84 21.99 3.28 -4.07
N GLU A 85 23.26 2.92 -4.26
CA GLU A 85 24.39 3.82 -4.03
C GLU A 85 24.31 4.97 -5.04
N GLY A 86 24.07 6.18 -4.54
CA GLY A 86 24.30 7.39 -5.31
C GLY A 86 25.80 7.54 -5.51
N LYS A 87 26.25 7.39 -6.76
CA LYS A 87 27.62 7.69 -7.16
C LYS A 87 27.61 8.98 -7.99
N GLU A 88 28.43 9.91 -7.49
CA GLU A 88 28.92 11.19 -8.04
C GLU A 88 27.98 12.39 -8.07
#